data_AF-A0A439UER4-F1
#
_entry.id   AF-A0A439UER4-F1
#
_cell.length_a   1.000
_cell.length_b   1.000
_cell.length_c   1.000
_cell.angle_alpha   90.00
_cell.angle_beta   90.00
_cell.angle_gamma   90.00
#
_symmetry.space_group_name_H-M   'P 1'
#
loop_
_entity.id
_entity.type
_entity.pdbx_description
1 polymer ?
#
loop_
_entity_poly.entity_id
_entity_poly.type
_entity_poly.pdbx_seq_one_letter_code
_entity_poly.pdbx_strand_id
1 'polypeptide(L)'
;MTNVASRMIGFIAGSLVFLAAGSVARAACPIELAVYGDTQSGGEIDFTPTGTSSATVTNSFRIILDNNVVLNGIVMWNEGVSRPNGALMYKCPEGDITGEELAACTPWHGVIYTSDDKGKIGLLPAEGVEAPKTLILPDLGPALRQSSTYGGSGFSKVPWDVFALKGCQE
;
A
#
# COMPACT_ATOMS: atom_id res chain seq x y z
N MET A 1 -85.74 22.32 5.31
CA MET A 1 -84.85 22.84 6.36
C MET A 1 -84.05 21.66 6.90
N THR A 2 -82.82 21.50 6.45
CA THR A 2 -81.87 20.49 6.95
C THR A 2 -80.46 21.07 6.89
N ASN A 3 -79.77 20.96 8.01
CA ASN A 3 -78.43 21.45 8.33
C ASN A 3 -77.35 20.72 7.54
N VAL A 4 -76.30 21.39 7.06
CA VAL A 4 -74.96 20.79 6.91
C VAL A 4 -73.89 21.80 7.29
N ALA A 5 -72.98 21.33 8.13
CA ALA A 5 -71.94 22.07 8.85
C ALA A 5 -70.69 22.38 8.00
N SER A 6 -70.02 23.45 8.44
CA SER A 6 -68.61 23.85 8.25
C SER A 6 -67.61 22.71 8.02
N ARG A 7 -66.60 22.92 7.15
CA ARG A 7 -65.18 22.68 7.45
C ARG A 7 -64.24 23.61 6.66
N MET A 8 -63.46 24.39 7.42
CA MET A 8 -62.20 25.03 6.99
C MET A 8 -61.30 24.02 6.27
N ILE A 9 -60.74 24.42 5.13
CA ILE A 9 -59.62 23.70 4.49
C ILE A 9 -58.35 24.51 4.76
N GLY A 10 -57.52 23.96 5.64
CA GLY A 10 -56.22 24.50 6.03
C GLY A 10 -55.09 24.06 5.09
N PHE A 11 -54.08 24.91 5.02
CA PHE A 11 -52.78 24.75 4.35
C PHE A 11 -52.08 23.41 4.65
N ILE A 12 -51.51 22.77 3.63
CA ILE A 12 -50.31 21.92 3.78
C ILE A 12 -49.37 22.20 2.59
N ALA A 13 -48.32 22.98 2.83
CA ALA A 13 -47.13 23.05 1.98
C ALA A 13 -46.22 21.88 2.37
N GLY A 14 -46.06 20.89 1.47
CA GLY A 14 -45.15 19.77 1.66
C GLY A 14 -43.81 20.02 0.98
N SER A 15 -42.80 20.44 1.74
CA SER A 15 -41.41 20.50 1.28
C SER A 15 -40.78 19.10 1.34
N LEU A 16 -40.58 18.46 0.19
CA LEU A 16 -39.77 17.23 0.07
C LEU A 16 -38.29 17.60 0.18
N VAL A 17 -37.69 17.36 1.34
CA VAL A 17 -36.23 17.39 1.51
C VAL A 17 -35.67 16.06 1.02
N PHE A 18 -35.09 16.06 -0.18
CA PHE A 18 -34.26 14.96 -0.66
C PHE A 18 -32.91 14.99 0.07
N LEU A 19 -32.76 14.15 1.09
CA LEU A 19 -31.45 13.81 1.64
C LEU A 19 -30.73 12.92 0.63
N ALA A 20 -29.92 13.51 -0.24
CA ALA A 20 -28.94 12.77 -1.02
C ALA A 20 -27.88 12.22 -0.05
N ALA A 21 -28.05 10.97 0.39
CA ALA A 21 -26.98 10.23 1.04
C ALA A 21 -25.86 10.06 0.01
N GLY A 22 -24.77 10.81 0.17
CA GLY A 22 -23.57 10.66 -0.65
C GLY A 22 -22.99 9.27 -0.42
N SER A 23 -23.21 8.36 -1.36
CA SER A 23 -22.45 7.12 -1.47
C SER A 23 -20.99 7.51 -1.68
N VAL A 24 -20.15 7.37 -0.66
CA VAL A 24 -18.69 7.40 -0.87
C VAL A 24 -18.40 6.16 -1.71
N ALA A 25 -18.30 6.33 -3.02
CA ALA A 25 -17.80 5.29 -3.91
C ALA A 25 -16.37 5.01 -3.47
N ARG A 26 -16.19 3.99 -2.63
CA ARG A 26 -14.85 3.43 -2.40
C ARG A 26 -14.50 2.74 -3.71
N ALA A 27 -13.71 3.41 -4.55
CA ALA A 27 -13.04 2.71 -5.63
C ALA A 27 -12.40 1.45 -5.02
N ALA A 28 -12.54 0.32 -5.71
CA ALA A 28 -11.84 -0.89 -5.30
C ALA A 28 -10.37 -0.52 -5.13
N CYS A 29 -9.76 -0.91 -4.00
CA CYS A 29 -8.36 -0.60 -3.71
C CYS A 29 -7.56 -1.89 -3.88
N PRO A 30 -7.28 -2.32 -5.12
CA PRO A 30 -6.47 -3.49 -5.35
C PRO A 30 -5.01 -3.20 -4.96
N ILE A 31 -4.27 -4.24 -4.58
CA ILE A 31 -2.92 -4.10 -4.01
C ILE A 31 -1.97 -3.31 -4.92
N GLU A 32 -2.06 -3.46 -6.24
CA GLU A 32 -1.21 -2.78 -7.22
C GLU A 32 -1.42 -1.25 -7.30
N LEU A 33 -2.46 -0.72 -6.66
CA LEU A 33 -2.73 0.72 -6.55
C LEU A 33 -2.53 1.26 -5.13
N ALA A 34 -2.24 0.38 -4.16
CA ALA A 34 -2.24 0.71 -2.75
C ALA A 34 -1.04 1.57 -2.34
N VAL A 35 -1.30 2.47 -1.38
CA VAL A 35 -0.30 3.30 -0.72
C VAL A 35 -0.33 3.01 0.77
N TYR A 36 0.83 2.71 1.35
CA TYR A 36 1.00 2.44 2.77
C TYR A 36 1.95 3.46 3.39
N GLY A 37 1.82 3.72 4.69
CA GLY A 37 2.69 4.63 5.42
C GLY A 37 3.10 4.10 6.79
N ASP A 38 4.32 4.45 7.19
CA ASP A 38 4.79 4.33 8.56
C ASP A 38 4.43 5.60 9.34
N THR A 39 3.75 5.41 10.47
CA THR A 39 3.30 6.48 11.37
C THR A 39 4.43 7.24 12.07
N GLN A 40 5.64 6.69 12.17
CA GLN A 40 6.75 7.30 12.93
C GLN A 40 7.80 7.97 12.03
N SER A 41 8.24 7.28 10.98
CA SER A 41 9.28 7.80 10.08
C SER A 41 8.73 8.76 9.02
N GLY A 42 7.47 8.56 8.59
CA GLY A 42 6.94 9.20 7.39
C GLY A 42 7.31 8.49 6.09
N GLY A 43 7.96 7.32 6.16
CA GLY A 43 8.22 6.48 5.00
C GLY A 43 6.93 5.93 4.40
N GLU A 44 6.89 5.85 3.07
CA GLU A 44 5.71 5.41 2.31
C GLU A 44 6.06 4.26 1.38
N ILE A 45 5.12 3.34 1.19
CA ILE A 45 5.22 2.28 0.19
C ILE A 45 4.12 2.50 -0.84
N ASP A 46 4.50 2.70 -2.09
CA ASP A 46 3.58 2.81 -3.22
C ASP A 46 3.69 1.55 -4.07
N PHE A 47 2.58 0.85 -4.25
CA PHE A 47 2.50 -0.21 -5.25
C PHE A 47 2.20 0.38 -6.62
N THR A 48 2.67 -0.29 -7.67
CA THR A 48 2.29 0.03 -9.04
C THR A 48 1.99 -1.25 -9.80
N PRO A 49 1.10 -1.21 -10.81
CA PRO A 49 0.89 -2.35 -11.69
C PRO A 49 2.22 -2.84 -12.27
N THR A 50 2.47 -4.13 -12.15
CA THR A 50 3.69 -4.79 -12.62
C THR A 50 3.78 -4.76 -14.15
N GLY A 51 2.65 -4.66 -14.85
CA GLY A 51 2.62 -4.51 -16.31
C GLY A 51 3.17 -5.74 -17.03
N THR A 52 3.87 -5.53 -18.15
CA THR A 52 4.54 -6.63 -18.90
C THR A 52 5.90 -7.02 -18.31
N SER A 53 6.16 -6.70 -17.04
CA SER A 53 7.40 -7.13 -16.37
C SER A 53 7.52 -8.65 -16.38
N SER A 54 8.74 -9.15 -16.13
CA SER A 54 9.09 -10.58 -16.12
C SER A 54 7.97 -11.46 -15.56
N ALA A 55 7.72 -12.62 -16.17
CA ALA A 55 6.72 -13.60 -15.73
C ALA A 55 6.88 -14.07 -14.27
N THR A 56 8.02 -13.79 -13.65
CA THR A 56 8.34 -14.12 -12.26
C THR A 56 7.99 -13.03 -11.25
N VAL A 57 7.86 -11.77 -11.68
CA VAL A 57 7.51 -10.65 -10.80
C VAL A 57 6.00 -10.60 -10.66
N THR A 58 5.54 -10.65 -9.41
CA THR A 58 4.12 -10.73 -9.06
C THR A 58 3.56 -9.43 -8.51
N ASN A 59 4.41 -8.59 -7.92
CA ASN A 59 4.07 -7.25 -7.49
C ASN A 59 5.27 -6.35 -7.66
N SER A 60 5.02 -5.09 -7.98
CA SER A 60 6.01 -4.03 -8.06
C SER A 60 5.62 -2.93 -7.09
N PHE A 61 6.61 -2.39 -6.37
CA PHE A 61 6.39 -1.32 -5.43
C PHE A 61 7.63 -0.44 -5.33
N ARG A 62 7.51 0.68 -4.64
CA ARG A 62 8.65 1.47 -4.19
C ARG A 62 8.46 1.85 -2.74
N ILE A 63 9.56 2.02 -2.02
CA ILE A 63 9.55 2.67 -0.72
C ILE A 63 10.23 4.03 -0.83
N ILE A 64 9.53 5.06 -0.37
CA ILE A 64 9.97 6.44 -0.35
C ILE A 64 10.35 6.76 1.08
N LEU A 65 11.60 7.18 1.28
CA LEU A 65 12.20 7.45 2.57
C LEU A 65 12.57 8.94 2.69
N ASP A 66 12.98 9.34 3.89
CA ASP A 66 13.60 10.64 4.15
C ASP A 66 14.69 10.98 3.11
N ASN A 67 14.91 12.27 2.86
CA ASN A 67 15.86 12.79 1.86
C ASN A 67 15.55 12.38 0.41
N ASN A 68 14.29 12.02 0.11
CA ASN A 68 13.83 11.58 -1.22
C ASN A 68 14.57 10.35 -1.75
N VAL A 69 15.09 9.50 -0.86
CA VAL A 69 15.65 8.21 -1.25
C VAL A 69 14.50 7.28 -1.61
N VAL A 70 14.56 6.72 -2.82
CA VAL A 70 13.56 5.78 -3.33
C VAL A 70 14.24 4.44 -3.56
N LEU A 71 13.68 3.38 -3.00
CA LEU A 71 14.09 2.00 -3.26
C LEU A 71 13.02 1.33 -4.12
N ASN A 72 13.44 0.72 -5.22
CA ASN A 72 12.55 -0.02 -6.10
C ASN A 72 12.38 -1.43 -5.55
N GLY A 73 11.14 -1.83 -5.37
CA GLY A 73 10.73 -3.11 -4.84
C GLY A 73 10.14 -4.02 -5.90
N ILE A 74 10.58 -5.27 -5.91
CA ILE A 74 9.92 -6.33 -6.67
C ILE A 74 9.58 -7.49 -5.74
N VAL A 75 8.52 -8.21 -6.05
CA VAL A 75 8.12 -9.44 -5.34
C VAL A 75 8.10 -10.61 -6.29
N MET A 76 8.85 -11.65 -5.95
CA MET A 76 8.87 -12.92 -6.66
C MET A 76 8.43 -14.06 -5.75
N TRP A 77 7.72 -15.03 -6.33
CA TRP A 77 7.38 -16.26 -5.63
C TRP A 77 8.41 -17.33 -5.96
N ASN A 78 9.10 -17.83 -4.93
CA ASN A 78 10.15 -18.82 -5.13
C ASN A 78 9.58 -20.20 -5.45
N GLU A 79 10.29 -20.95 -6.30
CA GLU A 79 10.04 -22.39 -6.49
C GLU A 79 10.49 -23.14 -5.22
N GLY A 80 9.52 -23.58 -4.41
CA GLY A 80 9.77 -24.20 -3.10
C GLY A 80 8.65 -23.89 -2.12
N VAL A 81 8.99 -23.37 -0.93
CA VAL A 81 7.97 -22.84 -0.01
C VAL A 81 7.42 -21.56 -0.60
N SER A 82 6.25 -21.66 -1.23
CA SER A 82 5.54 -20.58 -1.91
C SER A 82 5.34 -19.37 -0.99
N ARG A 83 6.20 -18.36 -1.15
CA ARG A 83 6.24 -17.13 -0.34
C ARG A 83 6.51 -15.92 -1.26
N PRO A 84 5.90 -14.76 -0.99
CA PRO A 84 6.19 -13.51 -1.69
C PRO A 84 7.50 -12.93 -1.16
N ASN A 85 8.61 -13.25 -1.83
CA ASN A 85 9.93 -12.73 -1.48
C ASN A 85 10.11 -11.37 -2.16
N GLY A 86 10.16 -10.33 -1.35
CA GLY A 86 10.47 -8.97 -1.78
C GLY A 86 11.98 -8.73 -1.81
N ALA A 87 12.42 -7.93 -2.77
CA ALA A 87 13.75 -7.33 -2.80
C ALA A 87 13.59 -5.82 -2.96
N LEU A 88 14.33 -5.03 -2.18
CA LEU A 88 14.43 -3.58 -2.33
C LEU A 88 15.80 -3.24 -2.89
N MET A 89 15.82 -2.53 -4.01
CA MET A 89 17.02 -2.16 -4.74
C MET A 89 17.19 -0.64 -4.78
N TYR A 90 18.43 -0.17 -4.67
CA TYR A 90 18.76 1.25 -4.79
C TYR A 90 19.82 1.47 -5.84
N LYS A 91 19.41 2.15 -6.92
CA LYS A 91 20.30 2.55 -8.02
C LYS A 91 21.21 1.40 -8.47
N CYS A 92 20.67 0.17 -8.50
CA CYS A 92 21.40 -0.98 -8.98
C CYS A 92 21.80 -0.76 -10.44
N PRO A 93 23.06 -1.05 -10.82
CA PRO A 93 23.49 -1.05 -12.21
C PRO A 93 22.62 -1.97 -13.07
N GLU A 94 22.42 -1.59 -14.33
CA GLU A 94 21.80 -2.43 -15.33
C GLU A 94 22.87 -3.21 -16.12
N GLY A 95 22.50 -4.36 -16.66
CA GLY A 95 23.39 -5.20 -17.48
C GLY A 95 24.02 -6.36 -16.71
N ASP A 96 25.25 -6.71 -17.08
CA ASP A 96 26.00 -7.80 -16.45
C ASP A 96 26.55 -7.34 -15.10
N ILE A 97 25.78 -7.60 -14.04
CA ILE A 97 26.10 -7.26 -12.66
C ILE A 97 26.51 -8.52 -11.90
N THR A 98 27.60 -8.44 -11.15
CA THR A 98 28.03 -9.55 -10.29
C THR A 98 27.08 -9.71 -9.10
N GLY A 99 27.07 -10.90 -8.48
CA GLY A 99 26.26 -11.14 -7.29
C GLY A 99 26.62 -10.22 -6.11
N GLU A 100 27.89 -9.82 -6.01
CA GLU A 100 28.36 -8.90 -4.96
C GLU A 100 27.86 -7.47 -5.18
N GLU A 101 27.90 -6.99 -6.43
CA GLU A 101 27.36 -5.67 -6.79
C GLU A 101 25.85 -5.62 -6.59
N LEU A 102 25.14 -6.70 -6.97
CA LEU A 102 23.70 -6.81 -6.74
C LEU A 102 23.37 -6.80 -5.24
N ALA A 103 24.12 -7.54 -4.43
CA ALA A 103 23.95 -7.54 -2.98
C ALA A 103 24.22 -6.16 -2.36
N ALA A 104 25.26 -5.45 -2.83
CA ALA A 104 25.62 -4.13 -2.33
C ALA A 104 24.56 -3.06 -2.63
N CYS A 105 23.81 -3.22 -3.72
CA CYS A 105 22.72 -2.32 -4.09
C CYS A 105 21.32 -2.84 -3.67
N THR A 106 21.24 -3.99 -2.99
CA THR A 106 20.01 -4.61 -2.47
C THR A 106 19.99 -4.55 -0.94
N PRO A 107 19.66 -3.39 -0.36
CA PRO A 107 19.62 -3.13 1.08
C PRO A 107 18.73 -4.08 1.89
N TRP A 108 17.68 -4.66 1.27
CA TRP A 108 16.75 -5.53 1.97
C TRP A 108 16.20 -6.62 1.04
N HIS A 109 16.04 -7.82 1.59
CA HIS A 109 15.39 -8.95 0.95
C HIS A 109 14.67 -9.78 2.02
N GLY A 110 13.41 -10.15 1.80
CA GLY A 110 12.64 -10.89 2.79
C GLY A 110 11.21 -11.21 2.35
N VAL A 111 10.51 -12.01 3.16
CA VAL A 111 9.10 -12.33 2.90
C VAL A 111 8.21 -11.19 3.36
N ILE A 112 7.30 -10.74 2.49
CA ILE A 112 6.31 -9.71 2.85
C ILE A 112 5.07 -10.39 3.43
N TYR A 113 4.72 -10.01 4.66
CA TYR A 113 3.50 -10.45 5.32
C TYR A 113 2.47 -9.33 5.34
N THR A 114 1.23 -9.72 5.60
CA THR A 114 0.09 -8.81 5.65
C THR A 114 -0.67 -9.03 6.95
N SER A 115 -1.43 -8.04 7.38
CA SER A 115 -2.43 -8.20 8.43
C SER A 115 -3.75 -7.57 8.02
N ASP A 116 -4.85 -8.29 8.27
CA ASP A 116 -6.20 -7.76 8.07
C ASP A 116 -6.66 -6.91 9.27
N ASP A 117 -7.90 -6.41 9.20
CA ASP A 117 -8.52 -5.59 10.25
C ASP A 117 -8.77 -6.36 11.57
N LYS A 118 -8.65 -7.69 11.55
CA LYS A 118 -8.78 -8.58 12.71
C LYS A 118 -7.44 -9.07 13.24
N GLY A 119 -6.33 -8.61 12.66
CA GLY A 119 -4.99 -9.03 13.04
C GLY A 119 -4.57 -10.38 12.47
N LYS A 120 -5.33 -10.98 11.54
CA LYS A 120 -4.95 -12.24 10.90
C LYS A 120 -3.74 -12.00 10.00
N ILE A 121 -2.69 -12.78 10.20
CA ILE A 121 -1.50 -12.71 9.35
C ILE A 121 -1.71 -13.49 8.06
N GLY A 122 -1.36 -12.86 6.94
CA GLY A 122 -1.40 -13.43 5.60
C GLY A 122 -0.10 -13.19 4.83
N LEU A 123 -0.09 -13.67 3.59
CA LEU A 123 0.94 -13.35 2.60
C LEU A 123 0.47 -12.16 1.75
N LEU A 124 1.41 -11.50 1.08
CA LEU A 124 1.10 -10.49 0.08
C LEU A 124 0.21 -11.10 -1.02
N PRO A 125 -0.95 -10.51 -1.36
CA PRO A 125 -1.82 -11.04 -2.39
C PRO A 125 -1.32 -10.67 -3.80
N ALA A 126 -1.81 -11.40 -4.80
CA ALA A 126 -1.59 -11.08 -6.20
C ALA A 126 -2.32 -9.80 -6.62
N GLU A 127 -1.92 -9.21 -7.76
CA GLU A 127 -2.61 -8.06 -8.36
C GLU A 127 -4.11 -8.36 -8.61
N GLY A 128 -4.94 -7.32 -8.52
CA GLY A 128 -6.40 -7.37 -8.63
C GLY A 128 -7.12 -7.76 -7.33
N VAL A 129 -6.39 -8.19 -6.30
CA VAL A 129 -6.95 -8.53 -4.98
C VAL A 129 -6.95 -7.29 -4.07
N GLU A 130 -7.97 -7.17 -3.21
CA GLU A 130 -8.08 -6.06 -2.25
C GLU A 130 -6.82 -5.93 -1.37
N ALA A 131 -6.35 -4.70 -1.26
CA ALA A 131 -5.19 -4.33 -0.45
C ALA A 131 -5.46 -4.61 1.05
N PRO A 132 -4.61 -5.40 1.72
CA PRO A 132 -4.70 -5.64 3.15
C PRO A 132 -4.47 -4.34 3.94
N LYS A 133 -4.92 -4.30 5.20
CA LYS A 133 -4.82 -3.10 6.05
C LYS A 133 -3.39 -2.77 6.45
N THR A 134 -2.55 -3.79 6.58
CA THR A 134 -1.18 -3.63 7.07
C THR A 134 -0.23 -4.48 6.26
N LEU A 135 0.94 -3.91 5.96
CA LEU A 135 2.11 -4.64 5.48
C LEU A 135 3.13 -4.80 6.58
N ILE A 136 3.84 -5.92 6.55
CA ILE A 136 4.92 -6.25 7.46
C ILE A 136 6.11 -6.70 6.60
N LEU A 137 7.19 -5.93 6.65
CA LEU A 137 8.47 -6.17 5.99
C LEU A 137 9.50 -6.48 7.09
N PRO A 138 9.66 -7.75 7.49
CA PRO A 138 10.51 -8.11 8.61
C PRO A 138 11.95 -7.61 8.43
N ASP A 139 12.52 -7.07 9.52
CA ASP A 139 13.90 -6.59 9.59
C ASP A 139 14.23 -5.43 8.63
N LEU A 140 13.22 -4.75 8.06
CA LEU A 140 13.43 -3.60 7.18
C LEU A 140 14.21 -2.49 7.90
N GLY A 141 13.77 -2.08 9.09
CA GLY A 141 14.42 -1.01 9.83
C GLY A 141 15.90 -1.29 10.13
N PRO A 142 16.26 -2.46 10.71
CA PRO A 142 17.65 -2.87 10.87
C PRO A 142 18.44 -2.89 9.55
N ALA A 143 17.87 -3.44 8.48
CA ALA A 143 18.53 -3.54 7.18
C ALA A 143 18.88 -2.15 6.61
N LEU A 144 17.93 -1.21 6.66
CA LEU A 144 18.14 0.17 6.21
C LEU A 144 19.16 0.94 7.06
N ARG A 145 19.25 0.67 8.36
CA ARG A 145 20.27 1.27 9.25
C ARG A 145 21.68 0.81 8.95
N GLN A 146 21.83 -0.47 8.61
CA GLN A 146 23.13 -1.10 8.41
C GLN A 146 23.65 -0.93 6.98
N SER A 147 22.74 -0.65 6.03
CA SER A 147 23.08 -0.41 4.64
C SER A 147 23.93 0.85 4.46
N SER A 148 25.06 0.70 3.77
CA SER A 148 25.90 1.80 3.29
C SER A 148 25.48 2.34 1.91
N THR A 149 24.44 1.75 1.31
CA THR A 149 24.04 1.91 -0.09
C THR A 149 23.60 3.35 -0.44
N TYR A 150 23.17 4.15 0.55
CA TYR A 150 22.61 5.49 0.35
C TYR A 150 23.54 6.65 0.68
N GLY A 151 24.80 6.36 1.01
CA GLY A 151 25.77 7.36 1.46
C GLY A 151 25.86 7.53 2.98
N GLY A 152 26.85 8.29 3.44
CA GLY A 152 27.33 8.27 4.83
C GLY A 152 26.46 8.94 5.89
N SER A 153 25.39 9.67 5.51
CA SER A 153 24.50 10.34 6.48
C SER A 153 23.33 9.49 6.95
N GLY A 154 23.05 8.35 6.29
CA GLY A 154 21.89 7.52 6.59
C GLY A 154 20.55 8.28 6.50
N PHE A 155 19.52 7.74 7.17
CA PHE A 155 18.20 8.37 7.28
C PHE A 155 18.06 9.07 8.64
N SER A 156 17.46 10.27 8.65
CA SER A 156 17.09 10.96 9.90
C SER A 156 16.07 10.18 10.72
N LYS A 157 15.15 9.51 10.02
CA LYS A 157 14.21 8.54 10.59
C LYS A 157 14.19 7.32 9.70
N VAL A 158 14.47 6.18 10.31
CA VAL A 158 14.39 4.89 9.62
C VAL A 158 13.01 4.32 9.87
N PRO A 159 12.31 3.81 8.84
CA PRO A 159 11.01 3.23 9.05
C PRO A 159 11.04 1.99 9.92
N TRP A 160 9.90 1.73 10.54
CA TRP A 160 9.61 0.44 11.14
C TRP A 160 9.31 -0.62 10.07
N ASP A 161 9.18 -1.84 10.53
CA ASP A 161 8.86 -3.00 9.68
C ASP A 161 7.37 -3.04 9.31
N VAL A 162 6.54 -2.14 9.82
CA VAL A 162 5.07 -2.21 9.71
C VAL A 162 4.51 -0.92 9.09
N PHE A 163 3.71 -1.07 8.03
CA PHE A 163 3.10 0.04 7.31
C PHE A 163 1.58 -0.14 7.23
N ALA A 164 0.83 0.94 7.48
CA ALA A 164 -0.63 0.93 7.44
C ALA A 164 -1.15 1.50 6.11
N LEU A 165 -2.24 0.91 5.59
CA LEU A 165 -2.88 1.36 4.35
C LEU A 165 -3.38 2.80 4.51
N LYS A 166 -2.88 3.71 3.67
CA LYS A 166 -3.31 5.11 3.59
C LYS A 166 -4.46 5.29 2.61
N GLY A 167 -4.44 4.55 1.51
CA GLY A 167 -5.41 4.66 0.44
C GLY A 167 -4.93 3.96 -0.83
N CYS A 168 -5.58 4.29 -1.94
CA CYS A 168 -5.15 3.87 -3.26
C CYS A 168 -4.93 5.10 -4.15
N GLN A 169 -4.04 4.94 -5.12
CA GLN A 169 -3.81 5.90 -6.19
C GLN A 169 -5.05 5.96 -7.10
N GLU A 170 -5.34 7.16 -7.63
CA GLU A 170 -6.44 7.44 -8.56
C GLU A 170 -6.04 7.21 -10.03
#